data_AF-A0A960APD9-F1
#
_entry.id   AF-A0A960APD9-F1
#
_cell.length_a   1.000
_cell.length_b   1.000
_cell.length_c   1.000
_cell.angle_alpha   90.00
_cell.angle_beta   90.00
_cell.angle_gamma   90.00
#
_symmetry.space_group_name_H-M   'P 1'
#
loop_
_entity.id
_entity.type
_entity.pdbx_description
1 polymer ?
#
loop_
_entity_poly.entity_id
_entity_poly.type
_entity_poly.pdbx_seq_one_letter_code
_entity_poly.pdbx_strand_id
1 'polypeptide(L)'
;TGPSSDLNYATTVAAQMVGAAGMVGSLINLSAVQGGAMSDTNLVGRVIADGPSREAVERLLSEQKLVARRVLEQHRGMLEALRDALLERHELVGTEILEILQPDVVDVRLAERGQARQSGPH
;
A
#
# COMPACT_ATOMS: atom_id res chain seq x y z
N THR A 1 -1.58 -11.50 -14.87
CA THR A 1 -1.44 -11.96 -13.46
C THR A 1 -1.64 -10.75 -12.55
N GLY A 2 -2.08 -10.94 -11.30
CA GLY A 2 -2.39 -9.84 -10.36
C GLY A 2 -1.32 -8.73 -10.30
N PRO A 3 -0.02 -9.05 -10.14
CA PRO A 3 1.04 -8.04 -10.01
C PRO A 3 1.18 -7.10 -11.21
N SER A 4 0.95 -7.59 -12.44
CA SER A 4 0.99 -6.75 -13.64
C SER A 4 -0.20 -5.79 -13.70
N SER A 5 -1.37 -6.22 -13.21
CA SER A 5 -2.55 -5.37 -13.12
C SER A 5 -2.36 -4.27 -12.06
N ASP A 6 -1.83 -4.64 -10.89
CA ASP A 6 -1.54 -3.69 -9.80
C ASP A 6 -0.52 -2.64 -10.24
N LEU A 7 0.55 -3.07 -10.93
CA LEU A 7 1.55 -2.16 -11.47
C LEU A 7 0.95 -1.21 -12.51
N ASN A 8 0.14 -1.72 -13.44
CA ASN A 8 -0.53 -0.88 -14.43
C ASN A 8 -1.45 0.16 -13.77
N TYR A 9 -2.20 -0.24 -12.74
CA TYR A 9 -3.04 0.67 -11.96
C TYR A 9 -2.20 1.73 -11.25
N ALA A 10 -1.14 1.33 -10.55
CA ALA A 10 -0.24 2.26 -9.87
C ALA A 10 0.42 3.25 -10.84
N THR A 11 0.86 2.79 -12.01
CA THR A 11 1.41 3.65 -13.07
C THR A 11 0.37 4.64 -13.59
N THR A 12 -0.88 4.20 -13.77
CA THR A 12 -1.98 5.07 -14.21
C THR A 12 -2.25 6.18 -13.20
N VAL A 13 -2.34 5.82 -11.91
CA VAL A 13 -2.52 6.79 -10.82
C VAL A 13 -1.35 7.76 -10.79
N ALA A 14 -0.11 7.27 -10.80
CA ALA A 14 1.08 8.12 -10.79
C ALA A 14 1.12 9.12 -11.96
N ALA A 15 0.75 8.67 -13.17
CA ALA A 15 0.66 9.56 -14.34
C ALA A 15 -0.41 10.65 -14.18
N GLN A 16 -1.55 10.35 -13.53
CA GLN A 16 -2.56 11.35 -13.19
C GLN A 16 -2.03 12.37 -12.17
N MET A 17 -1.32 11.89 -11.14
CA MET A 17 -0.73 12.75 -10.10
C MET A 17 0.28 13.74 -10.70
N VAL A 18 1.13 13.27 -11.62
CA VAL A 18 2.18 14.07 -12.26
C VAL A 18 1.60 14.96 -13.36
N GLY A 19 0.82 14.38 -14.28
CA GLY A 19 0.45 15.05 -15.53
C GLY A 19 -0.90 15.77 -15.52
N ALA A 20 -1.75 15.57 -14.52
CA ALA A 20 -3.06 16.22 -14.47
C ALA A 20 -3.28 17.04 -13.20
N ALA A 21 -2.89 16.49 -12.04
CA ALA A 21 -3.14 17.10 -10.75
C ALA A 21 -2.02 18.03 -10.26
N GLY A 22 -0.85 18.00 -10.90
CA GLY A 22 0.32 18.81 -10.53
C GLY A 22 0.89 18.53 -9.15
N MET A 23 0.71 17.31 -8.64
CA MET A 23 1.06 16.93 -7.26
C MET A 23 2.54 16.59 -7.05
N VAL A 24 3.34 16.59 -8.13
CA VAL A 24 4.74 16.14 -8.10
C VAL A 24 5.65 17.19 -8.76
N GLY A 25 5.42 18.47 -8.43
CA GLY A 25 6.34 19.58 -8.71
C GLY A 25 6.01 20.45 -9.92
N SER A 26 5.50 19.89 -11.02
CA SER A 26 5.03 20.67 -12.16
C SER A 26 3.54 20.98 -12.04
N LEU A 27 3.13 22.24 -12.25
CA LEU A 27 1.72 22.63 -12.31
C LEU A 27 1.13 22.55 -13.73
N ILE A 28 1.92 22.10 -14.71
CA ILE A 28 1.48 21.97 -16.10
C ILE A 28 0.52 20.80 -16.22
N ASN A 29 -0.70 21.06 -16.68
CA ASN A 29 -1.67 20.02 -16.99
C ASN A 29 -1.43 19.47 -18.41
N LEU A 30 -0.69 18.37 -18.50
CA LEU A 30 -0.47 17.62 -19.73
C LEU A 30 -1.77 17.05 -20.30
N SER A 31 -2.84 16.95 -19.51
CA SER A 31 -4.17 16.52 -19.98
C SER A 31 -4.92 17.60 -20.75
N ALA A 32 -4.61 18.88 -20.51
CA ALA A 32 -5.31 20.02 -21.10
C ALA A 32 -4.95 20.25 -22.58
N VAL A 33 -3.89 19.62 -23.08
CA VAL A 33 -3.53 19.66 -24.51
C VAL A 33 -4.58 18.85 -25.29
N GLN A 34 -5.44 19.55 -26.02
CA GLN A 34 -6.50 18.99 -26.86
C GLN A 34 -6.27 19.40 -28.32
N GLY A 35 -6.20 18.44 -29.25
CA GLY A 35 -6.35 18.71 -30.69
C GLY A 35 -5.09 18.73 -31.58
N GLY A 36 -3.98 18.08 -31.21
CA GLY A 36 -2.82 17.86 -32.10
C GLY A 36 -2.59 16.38 -32.42
N ALA A 37 -1.72 16.04 -33.39
CA ALA A 37 -1.37 14.63 -33.71
C ALA A 37 -0.73 13.84 -32.53
N MET A 38 -0.31 14.54 -31.46
CA MET A 38 0.12 13.96 -30.17
C MET A 38 -1.05 13.77 -29.16
N SER A 39 -2.26 14.18 -29.50
CA SER A 39 -3.49 14.08 -28.70
C SER A 39 -4.11 12.68 -28.72
N ASP A 40 -3.64 11.79 -29.60
CA ASP A 40 -4.11 10.40 -29.70
C ASP A 40 -3.51 9.49 -28.61
N THR A 41 -2.46 9.97 -27.93
CA THR A 41 -1.85 9.24 -26.82
C THR A 41 -2.63 9.52 -25.53
N ASN A 42 -3.08 8.46 -24.86
CA ASN A 42 -3.66 8.56 -23.52
C ASN A 42 -2.70 9.29 -22.55
N LEU A 43 -3.22 9.81 -21.43
CA LEU A 43 -2.43 10.62 -20.49
C LEU A 43 -1.12 9.94 -20.07
N VAL A 44 -1.16 8.63 -19.82
CA VAL A 44 0.03 7.85 -19.46
C VAL A 44 1.09 7.99 -20.54
N GLY A 45 0.77 7.74 -21.81
CA GLY A 45 1.78 7.86 -22.87
C GLY A 45 2.30 9.28 -23.07
N ARG A 46 1.50 10.32 -22.81
CA ARG A 46 1.99 11.72 -22.81
C ARG A 46 2.98 11.99 -21.67
N VAL A 47 2.69 11.51 -20.47
CA VAL A 47 3.58 11.61 -19.31
C VAL A 47 4.88 10.84 -19.54
N ILE A 48 4.82 9.67 -20.18
CA ILE A 48 6.01 8.85 -20.46
C ILE A 48 6.86 9.45 -21.59
N ALA A 49 6.24 10.14 -22.56
CA ALA A 49 6.96 10.83 -23.64
C ALA A 49 7.71 12.08 -23.16
N ASP A 50 7.27 12.69 -22.06
CA ASP A 50 7.96 13.82 -21.42
C ASP A 50 9.01 13.33 -20.42
N GLY A 51 10.28 13.64 -20.67
CA GLY A 51 11.41 13.17 -19.86
C GLY A 51 11.28 13.51 -18.37
N PRO A 52 11.09 14.79 -18.00
CA PRO A 52 10.89 15.19 -16.60
C PRO A 52 9.69 14.53 -15.93
N SER A 53 8.56 14.41 -16.62
CA SER A 53 7.36 13.77 -16.07
C SER A 53 7.53 12.27 -15.88
N ARG A 54 8.19 11.58 -16.82
CA ARG A 54 8.56 10.17 -16.68
C ARG A 54 9.44 9.94 -15.45
N GLU A 55 10.49 10.76 -15.28
CA GLU A 55 11.36 10.65 -14.10
C GLU A 55 10.59 10.91 -12.80
N ALA A 56 9.62 11.83 -12.79
CA ALA A 56 8.77 12.08 -11.64
C ALA A 56 7.90 10.86 -11.30
N VAL A 57 7.32 10.19 -12.30
CA VAL A 57 6.58 8.93 -12.11
C VAL A 57 7.49 7.83 -11.55
N GLU A 58 8.68 7.65 -12.12
CA GLU A 58 9.64 6.63 -11.66
C GLU A 58 10.07 6.85 -10.20
N ARG A 59 10.39 8.11 -9.84
CA ARG A 59 10.70 8.46 -8.45
C ARG A 59 9.53 8.17 -7.52
N LEU A 60 8.33 8.63 -7.86
CA LEU A 60 7.13 8.41 -7.04
C LEU A 60 6.89 6.91 -6.81
N LEU A 61 6.88 6.10 -7.86
CA LEU A 61 6.65 4.65 -7.74
C LEU A 61 7.76 3.97 -6.92
N SER A 62 9.02 4.39 -7.09
CA SER A 62 10.16 3.86 -6.33
C SER A 62 10.06 4.19 -4.84
N GLU A 63 9.70 5.43 -4.50
CA GLU A 63 9.48 5.87 -3.13
C GLU A 63 8.32 5.10 -2.48
N GLN A 64 7.18 4.99 -3.17
CA GLN A 64 6.02 4.26 -2.63
C GLN A 64 6.29 2.76 -2.47
N LYS A 65 7.10 2.16 -3.35
CA LYS A 65 7.57 0.78 -3.17
C LYS A 65 8.38 0.61 -1.88
N LEU A 66 9.25 1.57 -1.54
CA LEU A 66 10.01 1.53 -0.30
C LEU A 66 9.11 1.70 0.92
N VAL A 67 8.10 2.59 0.85
CA VAL A 67 7.09 2.76 1.91
C VAL A 67 6.32 1.45 2.13
N ALA A 68 5.76 0.88 1.07
CA ALA A 68 5.02 -0.39 1.14
C ALA A 68 5.87 -1.51 1.73
N ARG A 69 7.13 -1.63 1.28
CA ARG A 69 8.08 -2.61 1.81
C ARG A 69 8.33 -2.41 3.31
N ARG A 70 8.52 -1.17 3.76
CA ARG A 70 8.74 -0.85 5.18
C ARG A 70 7.54 -1.23 6.04
N VAL A 71 6.32 -0.97 5.57
CA VAL A 71 5.09 -1.37 6.28
C VAL A 71 5.03 -2.90 6.42
N LEU A 72 5.28 -3.63 5.33
CA LEU A 72 5.27 -5.10 5.37
C LEU A 72 6.39 -5.67 6.27
N GLU A 73 7.57 -5.07 6.27
CA GLU A 73 8.68 -5.49 7.14
C GLU A 73 8.40 -5.20 8.61
N GLN A 74 7.87 -4.01 8.93
CA GLN A 74 7.52 -3.61 10.29
C GLN A 74 6.43 -4.50 10.89
N HIS A 75 5.50 -4.98 10.06
CA HIS A 75 4.36 -5.79 10.49
C HIS A 75 4.47 -7.25 10.05
N ARG A 76 5.69 -7.77 9.86
CA ARG A 76 5.93 -9.14 9.36
C ARG A 76 5.17 -10.21 10.14
N GLY A 77 5.14 -10.15 11.47
CA GLY A 77 4.44 -11.15 12.29
C GLY A 77 2.93 -11.17 12.01
N MET A 78 2.30 -10.01 11.90
CA MET A 78 0.87 -9.89 11.54
C MET A 78 0.61 -10.38 10.11
N LEU A 79 1.53 -10.11 9.17
CA LEU A 79 1.43 -10.59 7.80
C LEU A 79 1.50 -12.12 7.71
N GLU A 80 2.41 -12.74 8.47
CA GLU A 80 2.54 -14.20 8.55
C GLU A 80 1.29 -14.84 9.16
N ALA A 81 0.76 -14.27 10.25
CA ALA A 81 -0.50 -14.73 10.85
C ALA A 81 -1.69 -14.63 9.87
N LEU A 82 -1.79 -13.51 9.14
CA LEU A 82 -2.84 -13.32 8.12
C LEU A 82 -2.71 -14.32 6.96
N ARG A 83 -1.47 -14.56 6.50
CA ARG A 83 -1.18 -15.58 5.47
C ARG A 83 -1.62 -16.96 5.95
N ASP A 84 -1.21 -17.36 7.14
CA ASP A 84 -1.50 -18.70 7.68
C ASP A 84 -3.00 -18.91 7.85
N ALA A 85 -3.70 -17.89 8.36
CA ALA A 85 -5.16 -17.87 8.44
C ALA A 85 -5.85 -18.03 7.07
N LEU A 86 -5.37 -17.35 6.03
CA LEU A 86 -5.92 -17.45 4.67
C LEU A 86 -5.62 -18.80 4.02
N LEU A 87 -4.47 -19.40 4.30
CA LEU A 87 -4.14 -20.74 3.81
C LEU A 87 -5.05 -21.81 4.41
N GLU A 88 -5.45 -21.64 5.68
CA GLU A 88 -6.34 -22.57 6.37
C GLU A 88 -7.81 -22.38 5.99
N ARG A 89 -8.29 -21.13 5.88
CA ARG A 89 -9.72 -20.82 5.70
C ARG A 89 -10.12 -20.47 4.28
N HIS A 90 -9.16 -20.26 3.38
CA HIS A 90 -9.33 -19.79 2.00
C HIS A 90 -9.93 -18.38 1.82
N GLU A 91 -10.69 -17.87 2.79
CA GLU A 91 -11.28 -16.53 2.82
C GLU A 91 -11.32 -16.00 4.26
N LEU A 92 -11.29 -14.68 4.41
CA LEU A 92 -11.49 -13.99 5.68
C LEU A 92 -12.43 -12.80 5.47
N VAL A 93 -13.37 -12.60 6.38
CA VAL A 93 -14.19 -11.38 6.41
C VAL A 93 -13.50 -10.29 7.22
N GLY A 94 -13.94 -9.03 7.03
CA GLY A 94 -13.28 -7.86 7.62
C GLY A 94 -13.09 -7.92 9.14
N THR A 95 -14.02 -8.52 9.89
CA THR A 95 -13.89 -8.69 11.34
C THR A 95 -12.77 -9.66 11.73
N GLU A 96 -12.65 -10.78 11.02
CA GLU A 96 -11.58 -11.76 11.26
C GLU A 96 -10.21 -11.18 10.92
N ILE A 97 -10.11 -10.39 9.86
CA ILE A 97 -8.88 -9.67 9.50
C ILE A 97 -8.49 -8.73 10.65
N LEU A 98 -9.43 -7.94 11.17
CA LEU A 98 -9.15 -7.02 12.26
C LEU A 98 -8.72 -7.74 13.53
N GLU A 99 -9.30 -8.89 13.86
CA GLU A 99 -8.88 -9.72 15.00
C GLU A 99 -7.44 -10.22 14.85
N ILE A 100 -7.04 -10.66 13.66
CA ILE A 100 -5.66 -11.10 13.39
C ILE A 100 -4.67 -9.94 13.43
N LEU A 101 -5.09 -8.77 12.96
CA LEU A 101 -4.25 -7.56 12.93
C LEU A 101 -4.21 -6.83 14.26
N GLN A 102 -4.97 -7.26 15.27
CA GLN A 102 -4.86 -6.67 16.61
C GLN A 102 -3.45 -6.91 17.15
N PRO A 103 -2.77 -5.88 17.67
CA PRO A 103 -1.52 -6.09 18.38
C PRO A 103 -1.76 -7.00 19.59
N ASP A 104 -0.76 -7.80 19.97
CA ASP A 104 -0.76 -8.51 21.25
C ASP A 104 -0.89 -7.50 22.39
N VAL A 105 -2.12 -7.20 22.80
CA VAL A 105 -2.38 -6.46 24.03
C VAL A 105 -2.23 -7.47 25.15
N VAL A 106 -1.00 -7.61 25.65
CA VAL A 106 -0.77 -8.28 26.93
C VAL A 106 -1.39 -7.40 28.00
N ASP A 107 -2.61 -7.73 28.43
CA ASP A 107 -3.20 -7.11 29.62
C ASP A 107 -2.46 -7.63 30.86
N VAL A 108 -1.43 -6.89 31.25
CA VAL A 108 -0.58 -7.18 32.42
C VAL A 108 -1.42 -7.32 33.70
N ARG A 109 -2.58 -6.66 33.77
CA ARG A 109 -3.49 -6.72 34.94
C ARG A 109 -4.25 -8.05 35.03
N LEU A 110 -4.42 -8.77 33.91
CA LEU A 110 -4.98 -10.13 33.91
C LEU A 110 -3.92 -11.17 34.26
N ALA A 111 -2.66 -10.95 33.84
CA ALA A 111 -1.53 -11.83 34.16
C ALA A 111 -1.23 -11.87 35.67
N GLU A 112 -1.27 -10.72 36.36
CA GLU A 112 -1.01 -10.63 37.81
C GLU A 112 -2.11 -11.29 38.67
N ARG A 113 -3.37 -11.26 38.21
CA ARG A 113 -4.50 -11.89 38.91
C ARG A 113 -4.48 -13.42 38.87
N GLY A 114 -3.84 -14.01 37.86
CA GLY A 114 -3.63 -15.46 37.76
C GLY A 114 -2.56 -15.98 38.71
N GLN A 115 -1.50 -15.20 38.95
CA GLN A 115 -0.40 -15.56 39.85
C GLN A 115 -0.80 -15.45 41.33
N ALA A 116 -1.60 -14.43 41.70
CA ALA A 116 -2.07 -14.26 43.08
C ALA A 116 -2.97 -15.40 43.59
N ARG A 117 -3.58 -16.21 42.69
CA ARG A 117 -4.38 -17.38 43.08
C ARG A 117 -3.57 -18.66 43.31
N GLN A 118 -2.31 -18.72 42.84
CA GLN A 118 -1.44 -19.90 43.00
C GLN A 118 -0.55 -19.83 44.25
N SER A 119 -0.51 -18.70 44.95
CA SER A 119 0.30 -18.49 46.17
C SER A 119 -0.52 -18.50 47.46
N GLY A 120 -1.54 -19.37 47.55
CA GLY A 120 -2.24 -19.66 48.80
C GLY A 120 -1.46 -20.71 49.63
N PRO A 121 -1.35 -20.56 50.96
CA PRO A 121 -0.32 -21.24 51.76
C PRO A 121 -0.62 -22.73 51.97
N HIS A 122 0.44 -23.55 51.85
CA HIS A 122 0.55 -24.88 52.46
C HIS A 122 1.37 -24.77 53.74
#